data_AF-A0A376TZ52-F1
#
_entry.id   AF-A0A376TZ52-F1
#
_cell.length_a   1.000
_cell.length_b   1.000
_cell.length_c   1.000
_cell.angle_alpha   90.00
_cell.angle_beta   90.00
_cell.angle_gamma   90.00
#
_symmetry.space_group_name_H-M   'P 1'
#
loop_
_entity.id
_entity.type
_entity.pdbx_description
1 polymer ?
#
loop_
_entity_poly.entity_id
_entity_poly.type
_entity_poly.pdbx_seq_one_letter_code
_entity_poly.pdbx_strand_id
1 'polypeptide(L)' 'MANYFNTLNLRQQLAQLGKCRFMGRDEFADGASYLQGKKWLSSAVAQG' A
#
# COMPACT_ATOMS: atom_id res chain seq x y z
N MET A 1 -1.26 -22.43 -3.89
CA MET A 1 -1.07 -20.98 -3.65
C MET A 1 -1.24 -20.26 -4.98
N ALA A 2 -2.41 -19.68 -5.23
CA ALA A 2 -2.65 -18.95 -6.49
C ALA A 2 -2.15 -17.50 -6.33
N ASN A 3 -1.46 -16.97 -7.34
CA ASN A 3 -1.05 -15.58 -7.35
C ASN A 3 -2.30 -14.69 -7.37
N TYR A 4 -2.39 -13.72 -6.45
CA TYR A 4 -3.50 -12.75 -6.38
C TYR A 4 -3.81 -12.13 -7.75
N PHE A 5 -2.77 -11.84 -8.53
CA PHE A 5 -2.90 -11.29 -9.88
C PHE A 5 -3.67 -12.20 -10.85
N ASN A 6 -3.46 -13.52 -10.74
CA ASN A 6 -4.09 -14.52 -11.61
C ASN A 6 -5.56 -14.79 -11.23
N THR A 7 -6.04 -14.27 -10.09
CA THR A 7 -7.45 -14.36 -9.69
C THR A 7 -8.30 -13.20 -10.22
N LEU A 8 -7.66 -12.19 -10.81
CA LEU A 8 -8.33 -10.99 -11.31
C LEU A 8 -8.66 -11.13 -12.80
N ASN A 9 -9.82 -10.60 -13.21
CA ASN A 9 -10.21 -10.54 -14.61
C ASN A 9 -9.35 -9.50 -15.36
N LEU A 10 -9.19 -9.64 -16.69
CA LEU A 10 -8.35 -8.77 -17.53
C LEU A 10 -8.63 -7.26 -17.31
N ARG A 11 -9.90 -6.88 -17.12
CA ARG A 11 -10.28 -5.48 -16.81
C ARG A 11 -9.75 -4.98 -15.47
N GLN A 12 -9.76 -5.84 -14.44
CA GLN A 12 -9.24 -5.51 -13.12
C GLN A 12 -7.71 -5.46 -13.12
N GLN A 13 -7.06 -6.35 -13.87
CA GLN A 13 -5.61 -6.31 -14.08
C GLN A 13 -5.18 -4.98 -14.73
N LEU A 14 -5.84 -4.58 -15.82
CA LEU A 14 -5.56 -3.30 -16.49
C LEU A 14 -5.85 -2.10 -15.58
N ALA A 15 -6.93 -2.15 -14.79
CA ALA A 15 -7.24 -1.08 -13.84
C ALA A 15 -6.20 -0.94 -12.72
N GLN A 16 -5.56 -2.04 -12.29
CA GLN A 16 -4.46 -1.99 -11.32
C GLN A 16 -3.14 -1.55 -11.97
N LEU A 17 -2.85 -2.01 -13.19
CA LEU A 17 -1.65 -1.62 -13.96
C LEU A 17 -1.68 -0.14 -14.38
N GLY A 18 -2.86 0.39 -14.70
CA GLY A 18 -3.05 1.79 -15.10
C GLY A 18 -3.15 2.77 -13.94
N LYS A 19 -3.11 2.31 -12.68
CA LYS A 19 -3.08 3.21 -11.51
C LYS A 19 -1.68 3.77 -11.32
N CYS A 20 -1.38 4.83 -12.06
CA CYS A 20 -0.25 5.69 -11.78
C CYS A 20 -0.75 7.14 -11.72
N ARG A 21 -0.64 7.75 -10.54
CA ARG A 21 -0.98 9.16 -10.32
C ARG A 21 0.13 9.80 -9.51
N PHE A 22 0.57 10.97 -9.95
CA PHE A 22 1.45 11.81 -9.17
C PHE A 22 0.64 12.49 -8.07
N MET A 23 1.02 12.28 -6.82
CA MET A 23 0.35 12.91 -5.68
C MET A 23 0.93 14.31 -5.46
N GLY A 24 0.06 15.29 -5.22
CA GLY A 24 0.46 16.66 -4.88
C GLY A 24 1.03 16.74 -3.46
N ARG A 25 1.87 17.76 -3.19
CA ARG A 25 2.42 17.98 -1.83
C ARG A 25 1.32 18.29 -0.82
N ASP A 26 0.24 18.91 -1.28
CA ASP A 26 -0.93 19.26 -0.45
C ASP A 26 -1.69 18.02 0.05
N GLU A 27 -1.62 16.89 -0.66
CA GLU A 27 -2.24 15.62 -0.23
C GLU A 27 -1.52 14.99 0.97
N PHE A 28 -0.32 15.48 1.31
CA PHE A 28 0.48 15.02 2.45
C PHE A 28 0.55 16.07 3.57
N ALA A 29 -0.35 17.06 3.60
CA ALA A 29 -0.36 18.11 4.62
C ALA A 29 -0.41 17.55 6.05
N ASP A 30 -1.15 16.46 6.27
CA ASP A 30 -1.27 15.80 7.58
C ASP A 30 -0.07 14.89 7.92
N GLY A 31 0.85 14.68 6.98
CA GLY A 31 2.09 13.92 7.15
C GLY A 31 1.90 12.57 7.84
N ALA A 32 2.69 12.32 8.89
CA ALA A 32 2.62 11.11 9.69
C ALA A 32 1.64 11.21 10.89
N SER A 33 0.83 12.26 10.97
CA SER A 33 -0.08 12.49 12.10
C SER A 33 -1.10 11.35 12.24
N TYR A 34 -1.50 10.72 11.14
CA TYR A 34 -2.39 9.53 11.15
C TYR A 34 -1.78 8.30 11.84
N LEU A 35 -0.45 8.25 11.94
CA LEU A 35 0.28 7.17 12.60
C LEU A 35 0.62 7.52 14.06
N GLN A 36 0.47 8.78 14.48
CA GLN A 36 0.68 9.18 15.87
C GLN A 36 -0.40 8.56 16.76
N GLY A 37 0.03 7.80 17.78
CA GLY A 37 -0.88 7.12 18.72
C GLY A 37 -1.31 5.70 18.30
N LYS A 38 -1.00 5.24 17.08
CA LYS A 38 -1.19 3.84 16.71
C LYS A 38 0.01 3.01 17.15
N LYS A 39 -0.24 2.00 17.99
CA LYS A 39 0.77 1.01 18.37
C LYS A 39 1.09 0.14 17.16
N TRP A 40 2.15 0.51 16.44
CA TRP A 40 2.67 -0.26 15.32
C TRP A 40 3.55 -1.38 15.86
N LEU A 41 3.24 -2.61 15.48
CA LEU A 41 4.09 -3.76 15.79
C LEU A 41 5.04 -3.95 14.60
N SER A 42 6.27 -3.43 14.69
CA SER A 42 7.31 -3.85 13.76
C SER A 42 7.65 -5.29 14.06
N SER A 43 7.33 -6.20 13.16
CA SER A 43 7.93 -7.53 13.17
C SER A 43 9.40 -7.38 12.73
N ALA A 44 10.26 -6.96 13.66
CA ALA A 44 11.69 -7.20 13.53
C ALA A 44 11.92 -8.64 14.00
N VAL A 45 12.24 -9.51 13.04
CA VAL A 45 12.76 -10.85 13.31
C VAL A 45 14.07 -10.69 14.08
N ALA A 46 14.07 -11.09 15.35
CA ALA A 46 15.30 -11.43 16.04
C ALA A 46 15.89 -12.64 15.32
N GLN A 47 17.01 -12.43 14.62
CA GLN A 47 17.88 -13.53 14.22
C GLN A 47 18.60 -14.01 15.48
N GLY A 48 18.46 -15.31 15.79
CA GLY A 48 19.09 -15.98 16.93
C GLY A 48 18.36 -17.25 17.28
#